data_AF-A0A970Q3K5-F1
#
_entry.id   AF-A0A970Q3K5-F1
#
_cell.length_a   1.000
_cell.length_b   1.000
_cell.length_c   1.000
_cell.angle_alpha   90.00
_cell.angle_beta   90.00
_cell.angle_gamma   90.00
#
_symmetry.space_group_name_H-M   'P 1'
#
loop_
_entity.id
_entity.type
_entity.pdbx_description
1 polymer ?
#
loop_
_entity_poly.entity_id
_entity_poly.type
_entity_poly.pdbx_seq_one_letter_code
_entity_poly.pdbx_strand_id
1 'polypeptide(L)'
;MLKRKIFVNGVERTVVADPETTLAQYVRKQLCLTGTKVGCGKGECGTCTVILNGKVARSCIVKMKNVPDESQVITIEGIGSQENLHPLQLAWMVHGGAQCGFCTPGFIVSAKALLDQNVSPTREEVREWFQKNKNVCRCTGYIPLVDAVMDAARIIRGEIKKEDLWCKLKEGASMLGSNEVRPSALAKVTGTWDFGADLGLKLPENTLHIKLVQAKVSHANILSIDTSEAEKMPGVFKVITYKD
;
A
#
# COMPACT_ATOMS: atom_id res chain seq x y z
N MET A 1 -11.85 -0.19 -24.98
CA MET A 1 -10.79 -0.66 -24.06
C MET A 1 -9.44 -0.20 -24.58
N LEU A 2 -8.53 0.19 -23.69
CA LEU A 2 -7.15 0.54 -23.98
C LEU A 2 -6.30 -0.75 -23.99
N LYS A 3 -5.37 -0.87 -24.94
CA LYS A 3 -4.29 -1.86 -24.93
C LYS A 3 -2.95 -1.15 -24.82
N ARG A 4 -2.13 -1.51 -23.83
CA ARG A 4 -0.77 -0.99 -23.62
C ARG A 4 0.16 -2.09 -23.16
N LYS A 5 1.44 -1.96 -23.46
CA LYS A 5 2.53 -2.72 -22.85
C LYS A 5 3.12 -1.87 -21.73
N ILE A 6 3.21 -2.41 -20.53
CA ILE A 6 3.92 -1.76 -19.41
C ILE A 6 4.79 -2.79 -18.71
N PHE A 7 5.75 -2.34 -17.90
CA PHE A 7 6.58 -3.20 -17.09
C PHE A 7 6.22 -2.99 -15.62
N VAL A 8 5.77 -4.05 -14.94
CA VAL A 8 5.42 -4.01 -13.52
C VAL A 8 6.40 -4.88 -12.76
N ASN A 9 7.16 -4.28 -11.86
CA ASN A 9 8.22 -4.94 -11.09
C ASN A 9 9.22 -5.69 -12.00
N GLY A 10 9.60 -5.07 -13.13
CA GLY A 10 10.52 -5.63 -14.12
C GLY A 10 9.91 -6.64 -15.08
N VAL A 11 8.64 -7.03 -14.90
CA VAL A 11 7.95 -7.99 -15.78
C VAL A 11 7.04 -7.27 -16.77
N GLU A 12 7.19 -7.58 -18.05
CA GLU A 12 6.32 -7.07 -19.10
C GLU A 12 4.87 -7.57 -18.92
N ARG A 13 3.90 -6.66 -19.03
CA ARG A 13 2.47 -6.93 -18.93
C ARG A 13 1.73 -6.25 -20.08
N THR A 14 0.91 -7.03 -20.78
CA THR A 14 -0.07 -6.47 -21.72
C THR A 14 -1.33 -6.06 -20.93
N VAL A 15 -1.53 -4.75 -20.79
CA VAL A 15 -2.71 -4.15 -20.18
C VAL A 15 -3.88 -4.25 -21.14
N VAL A 16 -5.03 -4.73 -20.64
CA VAL A 16 -6.34 -4.56 -21.28
C VAL A 16 -7.30 -3.99 -20.22
N ALA A 17 -7.58 -2.69 -20.31
CA ALA A 17 -8.34 -1.99 -19.27
C ALA A 17 -9.22 -0.87 -19.85
N ASP A 18 -10.23 -0.46 -19.08
CA ASP A 18 -10.93 0.80 -19.33
C ASP A 18 -9.94 1.98 -19.12
N PRO A 19 -9.84 2.94 -20.06
CA PRO A 19 -9.00 4.15 -19.91
C PRO A 19 -9.20 4.92 -18.59
N GLU A 20 -10.41 4.87 -18.02
CA GLU A 20 -10.80 5.51 -16.76
C GLU A 20 -10.53 4.64 -15.51
N THR A 21 -10.06 3.40 -15.68
CA THR A 21 -9.56 2.59 -14.57
C THR A 21 -8.35 3.29 -13.95
N THR A 22 -8.27 3.29 -12.63
CA THR A 22 -7.09 3.83 -11.94
C THR A 22 -5.96 2.80 -11.93
N LEU A 23 -4.71 3.25 -11.90
CA LEU A 23 -3.55 2.37 -11.80
C LEU A 23 -3.62 1.48 -10.54
N ALA A 24 -4.13 2.02 -9.43
CA ALA A 24 -4.36 1.23 -8.21
C ALA A 24 -5.36 0.07 -8.45
N GLN A 25 -6.45 0.33 -9.16
CA GLN A 25 -7.44 -0.70 -9.49
C GLN A 25 -6.84 -1.75 -10.42
N TYR A 26 -6.09 -1.34 -11.45
CA TYR A 26 -5.41 -2.27 -12.36
C TYR A 26 -4.43 -3.17 -11.61
N VAL A 27 -3.50 -2.59 -10.86
CA VAL A 27 -2.47 -3.30 -10.09
C VAL A 27 -3.09 -4.27 -9.07
N ARG A 28 -4.12 -3.83 -8.33
CA ARG A 28 -4.73 -4.67 -7.29
C ARG A 28 -5.67 -5.74 -7.84
N LYS A 29 -6.53 -5.40 -8.81
CA LYS A 29 -7.62 -6.29 -9.26
C LYS A 29 -7.23 -7.18 -10.42
N GLN A 30 -6.43 -6.69 -11.37
CA GLN A 30 -6.04 -7.49 -12.53
C GLN A 30 -4.72 -8.23 -12.31
N LEU A 31 -3.78 -7.64 -11.54
CA LEU A 31 -2.48 -8.26 -11.25
C LEU A 31 -2.42 -8.91 -9.85
N CYS A 32 -3.45 -8.75 -9.02
CA CYS A 32 -3.49 -9.26 -7.65
C CYS A 32 -2.32 -8.79 -6.75
N LEU A 33 -1.70 -7.65 -7.08
CA LEU A 33 -0.63 -7.02 -6.30
C LEU A 33 -1.25 -6.17 -5.18
N THR A 34 -1.75 -6.85 -4.15
CA THR A 34 -2.50 -6.25 -3.04
C THR A 34 -1.62 -5.47 -2.06
N GLY A 35 -0.29 -5.48 -2.21
CA GLY A 35 0.64 -4.67 -1.44
C GLY A 35 0.46 -3.17 -1.70
N THR A 36 -0.06 -2.78 -2.86
CA THR A 36 -0.47 -1.40 -3.13
C THR A 36 -1.79 -1.09 -2.39
N LYS A 37 -1.71 -0.55 -1.18
CA LYS A 37 -2.88 -0.34 -0.30
C LYS A 37 -3.69 0.89 -0.70
N VAL A 38 -5.03 0.81 -0.68
CA VAL A 38 -5.91 1.95 -0.98
C VAL A 38 -6.67 2.37 0.27
N GLY A 39 -6.29 3.52 0.85
CA GLY A 39 -7.00 4.18 1.94
C GLY A 39 -8.04 5.18 1.43
N CYS A 40 -7.69 6.48 1.43
CA CYS A 40 -8.62 7.56 1.11
C CYS A 40 -9.24 7.54 -0.30
N GLY A 41 -8.62 6.87 -1.27
CA GLY A 41 -9.06 6.85 -2.68
C GLY A 41 -8.98 8.20 -3.43
N LYS A 42 -8.52 9.27 -2.78
CA LYS A 42 -8.53 10.65 -3.31
C LYS A 42 -7.14 11.31 -3.38
N GLY A 43 -6.09 10.52 -3.14
CA GLY A 43 -4.70 10.99 -3.19
C GLY A 43 -4.18 11.63 -1.90
N GLU A 44 -4.91 11.65 -0.80
CA GLU A 44 -4.49 12.42 0.39
C GLU A 44 -3.55 11.67 1.35
N CYS A 45 -3.51 10.34 1.30
CA CYS A 45 -2.85 9.51 2.33
C CYS A 45 -1.55 8.79 1.90
N GLY A 46 -1.27 8.70 0.59
CA GLY A 46 -0.02 8.09 0.09
C GLY A 46 0.12 6.57 0.30
N THR A 47 -0.91 5.86 0.77
CA THR A 47 -0.84 4.39 0.96
C THR A 47 -0.71 3.63 -0.35
N CYS A 48 -1.22 4.21 -1.45
CA CYS A 48 -1.25 3.62 -2.79
C CYS A 48 -0.04 4.05 -3.64
N THR A 49 1.02 4.53 -2.99
CA THR A 49 2.22 5.02 -3.68
C THR A 49 2.88 3.89 -4.46
N VAL A 50 3.17 4.19 -5.73
CA VAL A 50 4.01 3.40 -6.64
C VAL A 50 5.10 4.30 -7.20
N ILE A 51 6.18 3.73 -7.71
CA ILE A 51 7.12 4.47 -8.57
C ILE A 51 6.67 4.26 -10.01
N LEU A 52 6.29 5.34 -10.69
CA LEU A 52 5.92 5.35 -12.11
C LEU A 52 6.98 6.15 -12.87
N ASN A 53 7.74 5.48 -13.75
CA ASN A 53 8.83 6.08 -14.53
C ASN A 53 9.81 6.89 -13.67
N GLY A 54 10.28 6.29 -12.57
CA GLY A 54 11.21 6.89 -11.61
C GLY A 54 10.60 7.93 -10.67
N LYS A 55 9.32 8.27 -10.80
CA LYS A 55 8.64 9.27 -9.97
C LYS A 55 7.63 8.64 -9.03
N VAL A 56 7.55 9.16 -7.80
CA VAL A 56 6.50 8.79 -6.85
C VAL A 56 5.14 9.22 -7.40
N ALA A 57 4.21 8.28 -7.49
CA ALA A 57 2.84 8.53 -7.95
C ALA A 57 1.83 7.87 -7.02
N ARG A 58 0.75 8.59 -6.72
CA ARG A 58 -0.40 8.05 -5.97
C ARG A 58 -1.33 7.35 -6.96
N SER A 59 -1.19 6.02 -7.06
CA SER A 59 -1.84 5.23 -8.11
C SER A 59 -3.38 5.30 -8.11
N CYS A 60 -4.02 5.69 -7.00
CA CYS A 60 -5.48 5.82 -6.94
C CYS A 60 -6.05 7.00 -7.74
N ILE A 61 -5.23 7.98 -8.12
CA ILE A 61 -5.64 9.14 -8.94
C ILE A 61 -4.98 9.15 -10.32
N VAL A 62 -4.14 8.17 -10.63
CA VAL A 62 -3.56 8.00 -11.97
C VAL A 62 -4.50 7.13 -12.80
N LYS A 63 -5.03 7.66 -13.89
CA LYS A 63 -5.87 6.92 -14.85
C LYS A 63 -5.01 6.15 -15.85
N MET A 64 -5.45 4.96 -16.29
CA MET A 64 -4.71 4.16 -17.27
C MET A 64 -4.50 4.88 -18.61
N LYS A 65 -5.41 5.80 -19.00
CA LYS A 65 -5.19 6.67 -20.16
C LYS A 65 -3.93 7.55 -20.03
N ASN A 66 -3.55 7.91 -18.80
CA ASN A 66 -2.40 8.75 -18.48
C ASN A 66 -1.12 7.94 -18.18
N VAL A 67 -1.16 6.62 -18.29
CA VAL A 67 0.03 5.76 -18.17
C VAL A 67 0.54 5.51 -19.58
N PRO A 68 1.68 6.08 -20.02
CA PRO A 68 2.20 5.86 -21.35
C PRO A 68 2.52 4.39 -21.64
N ASP A 69 2.61 4.05 -22.92
CA ASP A 69 3.16 2.75 -23.33
C ASP A 69 4.61 2.61 -22.85
N GLU A 70 5.03 1.39 -22.60
CA GLU A 70 6.35 1.00 -22.07
C GLU A 70 6.70 1.58 -20.68
N SER A 71 5.71 2.12 -19.96
CA SER A 71 5.92 2.66 -18.61
C SER A 71 6.42 1.60 -17.63
N GLN A 72 7.32 2.01 -16.74
CA GLN A 72 7.86 1.22 -15.63
C GLN A 72 7.09 1.54 -14.35
N VAL A 73 6.53 0.52 -13.71
CA VAL A 73 5.81 0.61 -12.44
C VAL A 73 6.49 -0.28 -11.40
N ILE A 74 6.88 0.28 -10.27
CA ILE A 74 7.41 -0.47 -9.13
C ILE A 74 6.45 -0.33 -7.94
N THR A 75 5.99 -1.47 -7.43
CA THR A 75 5.17 -1.60 -6.22
C THR A 75 6.02 -2.17 -5.08
N ILE A 76 5.42 -2.38 -3.89
CA ILE A 76 6.16 -2.94 -2.75
C ILE A 76 6.71 -4.35 -3.05
N GLU A 77 5.97 -5.13 -3.84
CA GLU A 77 6.34 -6.47 -4.29
C GLU A 77 7.59 -6.45 -5.20
N GLY A 78 7.87 -5.33 -5.86
CA GLY A 78 9.09 -5.14 -6.65
C GLY A 78 10.29 -4.60 -5.86
N ILE A 79 10.10 -4.23 -4.59
CA ILE A 79 11.18 -3.72 -3.74
C ILE A 79 11.92 -4.85 -3.04
N GLY A 80 11.18 -5.85 -2.56
CA GLY A 80 11.74 -7.03 -1.93
C GLY A 80 10.66 -8.00 -1.48
N SER A 81 11.06 -9.23 -1.20
CA SER A 81 10.19 -10.32 -0.78
C SER A 81 10.47 -10.72 0.68
N GLN A 82 9.77 -11.75 1.17
CA GLN A 82 10.01 -12.27 2.53
C GLN A 82 11.41 -12.90 2.65
N GLU A 83 11.92 -13.47 1.56
CA GLU A 83 13.21 -14.14 1.46
C GLU A 83 14.34 -13.16 1.09
N ASN A 84 14.02 -12.06 0.40
CA ASN A 84 15.00 -11.06 -0.04
C ASN A 84 14.52 -9.64 0.31
N LEU A 85 14.73 -9.26 1.57
CA LEU A 85 14.36 -7.94 2.07
C LEU A 85 15.32 -6.85 1.58
N HIS A 86 14.72 -5.79 1.05
CA HIS A 86 15.41 -4.52 0.81
C HIS A 86 15.85 -3.90 2.15
N PRO A 87 16.99 -3.16 2.21
CA PRO A 87 17.41 -2.45 3.41
C PRO A 87 16.32 -1.62 4.09
N LEU A 88 15.48 -0.93 3.31
CA LEU A 88 14.30 -0.20 3.82
C LEU A 88 13.31 -1.10 4.55
N GLN A 89 12.99 -2.29 4.01
CA GLN A 89 12.06 -3.21 4.65
C GLN A 89 12.63 -3.73 5.97
N LEU A 90 13.91 -4.12 5.99
CA LEU A 90 14.61 -4.56 7.18
C LEU A 90 14.63 -3.46 8.26
N ALA A 91 15.05 -2.25 7.90
CA ALA A 91 15.11 -1.13 8.83
C ALA A 91 13.72 -0.79 9.39
N TRP A 92 12.67 -0.87 8.57
CA TRP A 92 11.28 -0.67 9.03
C TRP A 92 10.84 -1.67 10.10
N MET A 93 11.31 -2.91 9.99
CA MET A 93 11.02 -3.96 10.95
C MET A 93 11.73 -3.70 12.27
N VAL A 94 13.03 -3.41 12.21
CA VAL A 94 13.88 -3.14 13.39
C VAL A 94 13.40 -1.92 14.16
N HIS A 95 13.09 -0.82 13.46
CA HIS A 95 12.59 0.41 14.10
C HIS A 95 11.11 0.33 14.52
N GLY A 96 10.43 -0.80 14.32
CA GLY A 96 9.02 -0.93 14.68
C GLY A 96 8.08 -0.02 13.88
N GLY A 97 8.51 0.42 12.69
CA GLY A 97 7.75 1.32 11.82
C GLY A 97 6.46 0.72 11.26
N ALA A 98 6.29 -0.60 11.36
CA ALA A 98 5.09 -1.33 10.95
C ALA A 98 4.17 -1.67 12.13
N GLN A 99 3.46 -0.67 12.68
CA GLN A 99 2.44 -0.89 13.72
C GLN A 99 1.19 -1.59 13.16
N CYS A 100 0.19 -0.84 12.66
CA CYS A 100 -0.92 -1.44 11.92
C CYS A 100 -0.46 -2.00 10.57
N GLY A 101 0.58 -1.40 9.98
CA GLY A 101 1.20 -1.83 8.72
C GLY A 101 0.53 -1.33 7.45
N PHE A 102 -0.65 -0.70 7.53
CA PHE A 102 -1.41 -0.32 6.33
C PHE A 102 -0.71 0.73 5.46
N CYS A 103 0.00 1.68 6.07
CA CYS A 103 0.76 2.70 5.35
C CYS A 103 2.15 2.22 4.90
N THR A 104 2.65 1.12 5.47
CA THR A 104 4.04 0.67 5.34
C THR A 104 4.47 0.47 3.88
N PRO A 105 3.70 -0.21 3.01
CA PRO A 105 4.05 -0.33 1.59
C PRO A 105 4.27 1.02 0.90
N GLY A 106 3.33 1.95 1.06
CA GLY A 106 3.41 3.26 0.40
C GLY A 106 4.57 4.14 0.91
N PHE A 107 4.91 4.03 2.19
CA PHE A 107 6.08 4.71 2.75
C PHE A 107 7.40 4.12 2.23
N ILE A 108 7.55 2.79 2.22
CA ILE A 108 8.77 2.13 1.75
C ILE A 108 8.99 2.42 0.26
N VAL A 109 7.94 2.34 -0.55
CA VAL A 109 8.02 2.67 -1.98
C VAL A 109 8.39 4.14 -2.20
N SER A 110 7.81 5.06 -1.42
CA SER A 110 8.16 6.47 -1.47
C SER A 110 9.61 6.72 -1.05
N ALA A 111 10.07 6.09 0.03
CA ALA A 111 11.42 6.21 0.55
C ALA A 111 12.47 5.62 -0.41
N LYS A 112 12.15 4.54 -1.12
CA LYS A 112 13.05 4.01 -2.15
C LYS A 112 13.31 5.06 -3.22
N ALA A 113 12.26 5.71 -3.73
CA ALA A 113 12.42 6.77 -4.73
C ALA A 113 13.20 7.98 -4.21
N LEU A 114 13.13 8.30 -2.92
CA LEU A 114 14.00 9.30 -2.30
C LEU A 114 15.46 8.85 -2.36
N LEU A 115 15.76 7.62 -1.90
CA LEU A 115 17.13 7.11 -1.81
C LEU A 115 17.76 6.83 -3.18
N ASP A 116 16.96 6.55 -4.20
CA ASP A 116 17.41 6.48 -5.60
C ASP A 116 17.90 7.85 -6.12
N GLN A 117 17.41 8.97 -5.54
CA GLN A 117 17.77 10.34 -5.94
C GLN A 117 18.80 10.99 -5.02
N ASN A 118 18.74 10.68 -3.72
CA ASN A 118 19.65 11.16 -2.70
C ASN A 118 19.96 10.00 -1.75
N VAL A 119 21.14 9.40 -1.91
CA VAL A 119 21.58 8.26 -1.10
C VAL A 119 21.99 8.65 0.33
N SER A 120 22.08 9.95 0.64
CA SER A 120 22.46 10.46 1.97
C SER A 120 21.57 11.64 2.39
N PRO A 121 20.24 11.44 2.50
CA PRO A 121 19.35 12.51 2.91
C PRO A 121 19.54 12.84 4.40
N THR A 122 19.34 14.10 4.74
CA THR A 122 19.11 14.55 6.11
C THR A 122 17.74 14.11 6.61
N ARG A 123 17.53 14.11 7.93
CA ARG A 123 16.23 13.77 8.52
C ARG A 123 15.13 14.74 8.06
N GLU A 124 15.48 16.00 7.91
CA GLU A 124 14.62 17.07 7.42
C GLU A 124 14.18 16.79 5.97
N GLU A 125 15.10 16.41 5.08
CA GLU A 125 14.76 16.04 3.69
C GLU A 125 13.84 14.82 3.63
N VAL A 126 14.03 13.82 4.50
CA VAL A 126 13.11 12.67 4.61
C VAL A 126 11.69 13.14 4.99
N ARG A 127 11.58 14.06 5.95
CA ARG A 127 10.29 14.61 6.40
C ARG A 127 9.62 15.43 5.30
N GLU A 128 10.37 16.30 4.64
CA GLU A 128 9.89 17.10 3.51
C GLU A 128 9.43 16.23 2.35
N TRP A 129 10.17 15.15 2.06
CA TRP A 129 9.79 14.17 1.05
C TRP A 129 8.45 13.51 1.36
N PHE A 130 8.26 13.01 2.59
CA PHE A 130 6.98 12.41 2.99
C PHE A 130 5.83 13.41 2.99
N GLN A 131 6.08 14.66 3.40
CA GLN A 131 5.10 15.75 3.36
C GLN A 131 4.67 16.08 1.93
N LYS A 132 5.63 16.19 1.01
CA LYS A 132 5.39 16.47 -0.42
C LYS A 132 4.59 15.35 -1.08
N ASN A 133 4.95 14.10 -0.79
CA ASN A 133 4.34 12.91 -1.38
C ASN A 133 3.08 12.41 -0.65
N LYS A 134 2.64 13.14 0.38
CA LYS A 134 1.44 12.85 1.16
C LYS A 134 1.48 11.46 1.81
N ASN A 135 2.64 11.02 2.29
CA ASN A 135 2.75 9.80 3.05
C ASN A 135 2.26 10.04 4.49
N VAL A 136 1.07 9.55 4.81
CA VAL A 136 0.42 9.79 6.10
C VAL A 136 0.43 8.52 6.96
N CYS A 137 0.84 8.66 8.22
CA CYS A 137 0.76 7.60 9.21
C CYS A 137 0.00 8.07 10.45
N ARG A 138 -0.93 7.25 10.94
CA ARG A 138 -1.71 7.55 12.16
C ARG A 138 -1.23 6.82 13.42
N CYS A 139 -0.26 5.91 13.28
CA CYS A 139 0.17 5.03 14.38
C CYS A 139 1.51 5.45 14.99
N THR A 140 2.50 5.82 14.18
CA THR A 140 3.91 5.85 14.62
C THR A 140 4.42 7.21 15.07
N GLY A 141 3.70 8.30 14.82
CA GLY A 141 4.24 9.65 15.04
C GLY A 141 5.43 10.00 14.13
N TYR A 142 5.63 9.27 13.04
CA TYR A 142 6.65 9.47 11.99
C TYR A 142 8.11 9.24 12.37
N ILE A 143 8.53 9.49 13.62
CA ILE A 143 9.93 9.36 14.05
C ILE A 143 10.53 7.99 13.66
N PRO A 144 9.89 6.83 13.98
CA PRO A 144 10.44 5.52 13.60
C PRO A 144 10.55 5.30 12.09
N LEU A 145 9.74 6.01 11.29
CA LEU A 145 9.78 5.91 9.83
C LEU A 145 11.00 6.66 9.29
N VAL A 146 11.32 7.83 9.88
CA VAL A 146 12.52 8.59 9.54
C VAL A 146 13.76 7.80 9.96
N ASP A 147 13.78 7.23 11.17
CA ASP A 147 14.88 6.40 11.67
C ASP A 147 15.17 5.21 10.73
N ALA A 148 14.11 4.53 10.28
CA ALA A 148 14.23 3.44 9.31
C ALA A 148 14.82 3.89 7.97
N VAL A 149 14.45 5.06 7.45
CA VAL A 149 15.04 5.58 6.20
C VAL A 149 16.51 5.91 6.39
N MET A 150 16.88 6.55 7.51
CA MET A 150 18.26 6.91 7.80
C MET A 150 19.16 5.69 7.88
N ASP A 151 18.77 4.65 8.60
CA ASP A 151 19.58 3.42 8.72
C ASP A 151 19.58 2.60 7.43
N ALA A 152 18.47 2.56 6.69
CA ALA A 152 18.46 1.94 5.37
C ALA A 152 19.45 2.62 4.42
N ALA A 153 19.55 3.95 4.47
CA ALA A 153 20.51 4.71 3.68
C ALA A 153 21.97 4.38 4.08
N ARG A 154 22.26 4.25 5.38
CA ARG A 154 23.58 3.82 5.89
C ARG A 154 23.96 2.41 5.39
N ILE A 155 23.01 1.47 5.39
CA ILE A 155 23.21 0.13 4.83
C ILE A 155 23.51 0.20 3.32
N ILE A 156 22.75 1.00 2.57
CA ILE A 156 22.93 1.14 1.12
C ILE A 156 24.31 1.74 0.79
N ARG A 157 24.82 2.67 1.61
CA ARG A 157 26.17 3.23 1.47
C ARG A 157 27.29 2.31 1.96
N GLY A 158 26.96 1.17 2.57
CA GLY A 158 27.95 0.23 3.12
C GLY A 158 28.59 0.67 4.43
N GLU A 159 28.01 1.65 5.13
CA GLU A 159 28.54 2.15 6.42
C GLU A 159 28.27 1.20 7.58
N ILE A 160 27.21 0.41 7.48
CA ILE A 160 26.83 -0.65 8.44
C ILE A 160 26.31 -1.86 7.66
N LYS A 161 26.41 -3.05 8.26
CA LYS A 161 25.83 -4.27 7.68
C LYS A 161 24.40 -4.49 8.17
N LYS A 162 23.63 -5.32 7.47
CA LYS A 162 22.24 -5.65 7.84
C LYS A 162 22.19 -6.35 9.21
N GLU A 163 23.19 -7.17 9.50
CA GLU A 163 23.33 -7.96 10.71
C GLU A 163 23.62 -7.07 11.94
N ASP A 164 24.25 -5.92 11.73
CA ASP A 164 24.55 -4.95 12.80
C ASP A 164 23.27 -4.23 13.26
N LEU A 165 22.31 -4.03 12.33
CA LEU A 165 21.03 -3.39 12.63
C LEU A 165 20.03 -4.39 13.23
N TRP A 166 19.99 -5.62 12.71
CA TRP A 166 19.15 -6.69 13.24
C TRP A 166 19.96 -7.60 14.17
N CYS A 167 20.14 -7.15 15.41
CA CYS A 167 20.69 -7.98 16.48
C CYS A 167 19.61 -8.93 17.02
N LYS A 168 19.72 -10.23 16.71
CA LYS A 168 18.86 -11.26 17.31
C LYS A 168 19.19 -11.41 18.79
N LEU A 169 18.18 -11.63 19.63
CA LEU A 169 18.41 -12.01 21.02
C LEU A 169 19.32 -13.24 21.12
N LYS A 170 20.26 -13.18 22.07
CA LYS A 170 21.12 -14.31 22.41
C LYS A 170 20.29 -15.41 23.07
N GLU A 171 20.74 -16.65 22.92
CA GLU A 171 20.12 -17.79 23.58
C GLU A 171 20.08 -17.58 25.10
N GLY A 172 18.92 -17.86 25.72
CA GLY A 172 18.67 -17.63 27.14
C GLY A 172 18.32 -16.18 27.54
N ALA A 173 18.34 -15.22 26.60
CA ALA A 173 17.91 -13.85 26.89
C ALA A 173 16.38 -13.72 26.96
N SER A 174 15.89 -12.83 27.83
CA SER A 174 14.46 -12.53 27.93
C SER A 174 13.99 -11.63 26.80
N MET A 175 12.83 -11.95 26.21
CA MET A 175 12.15 -11.03 25.27
C MET A 175 11.51 -9.84 25.98
N LEU A 176 11.21 -9.94 27.28
CA LEU A 176 10.55 -8.87 28.02
C LEU A 176 11.49 -7.66 28.16
N GLY A 177 11.03 -6.49 27.71
CA GLY A 177 11.84 -5.26 27.69
C GLY A 177 12.87 -5.19 26.57
N SER A 178 12.91 -6.19 25.66
CA SER A 178 13.75 -6.16 24.47
C SER A 178 13.11 -5.37 23.32
N ASN A 179 13.89 -5.18 22.24
CA ASN A 179 13.44 -4.59 20.98
C ASN A 179 13.19 -5.65 19.90
N GLU A 180 12.80 -6.86 20.29
CA GLU A 180 12.52 -7.91 19.33
C GLU A 180 11.47 -7.50 18.30
N VAL A 181 11.73 -7.88 17.05
CA VAL A 181 10.87 -7.52 15.93
C VAL A 181 9.54 -8.26 16.07
N ARG A 182 8.43 -7.51 16.03
CA ARG A 182 7.10 -8.12 16.13
C ARG A 182 6.86 -9.16 15.01
N PRO A 183 6.20 -10.29 15.28
CA PRO A 183 6.01 -11.36 14.28
C PRO A 183 5.36 -10.89 12.97
N SER A 184 4.37 -9.99 13.06
CA SER A 184 3.66 -9.47 11.89
C SER A 184 4.46 -8.48 11.01
N ALA A 185 5.65 -8.05 11.44
CA ALA A 185 6.39 -6.99 10.75
C ALA A 185 6.74 -7.39 9.31
N LEU A 186 7.18 -8.63 9.11
CA LEU A 186 7.66 -9.15 7.83
C LEU A 186 6.58 -9.01 6.75
N ALA A 187 5.41 -9.55 7.01
CA ALA A 187 4.29 -9.49 6.09
C ALA A 187 3.78 -8.06 5.84
N LYS A 188 3.94 -7.15 6.81
CA LYS A 188 3.54 -5.74 6.65
C LYS A 188 4.51 -4.95 5.77
N VAL A 189 5.83 -5.20 5.86
CA VAL A 189 6.83 -4.49 5.06
C VAL A 189 6.96 -5.01 3.64
N THR A 190 6.55 -6.26 3.38
CA THR A 190 6.49 -6.85 2.04
C THR A 190 5.14 -6.67 1.37
N GLY A 191 4.13 -6.18 2.09
CA GLY A 191 2.77 -6.01 1.58
C GLY A 191 1.97 -7.31 1.47
N THR A 192 2.49 -8.43 2.00
CA THR A 192 1.83 -9.75 1.98
C THR A 192 0.83 -9.96 3.12
N TRP A 193 0.72 -9.01 4.06
CA TRP A 193 -0.39 -8.98 5.03
C TRP A 193 -1.68 -8.53 4.33
N ASP A 194 -2.65 -9.44 4.23
CA ASP A 194 -3.96 -9.15 3.67
C ASP A 194 -4.88 -8.49 4.70
N PHE A 195 -5.31 -7.27 4.39
CA PHE A 195 -6.38 -6.58 5.12
C PHE A 195 -7.75 -6.96 4.53
N GLY A 196 -8.85 -6.53 5.15
CA GLY A 196 -10.20 -6.90 4.69
C GLY A 196 -10.49 -6.63 3.21
N ALA A 197 -10.05 -5.47 2.70
CA ALA A 197 -10.21 -5.14 1.27
C ALA A 197 -9.26 -5.91 0.34
N ASP A 198 -8.19 -6.50 0.87
CA ASP A 198 -7.31 -7.40 0.12
C ASP A 198 -7.93 -8.80 0.06
N LEU A 199 -8.42 -9.30 1.20
CA LEU A 199 -9.14 -10.57 1.28
C LEU A 199 -10.37 -10.57 0.36
N GLY A 200 -11.12 -9.47 0.30
CA GLY A 200 -12.27 -9.33 -0.59
C GLY A 200 -11.95 -9.54 -2.08
N LEU A 201 -10.70 -9.30 -2.51
CA LEU A 201 -10.26 -9.58 -3.89
C LEU A 201 -9.86 -11.04 -4.12
N LYS A 202 -9.73 -11.83 -3.05
CA LYS A 202 -9.31 -13.23 -3.05
C LYS A 202 -10.45 -14.17 -2.64
N LEU A 203 -11.65 -13.65 -2.41
CA LEU A 203 -12.82 -14.46 -2.12
C LEU A 203 -13.32 -15.19 -3.38
N PRO A 204 -14.06 -16.30 -3.23
CA PRO A 204 -14.61 -17.05 -4.36
C PRO A 204 -15.57 -16.21 -5.23
N GLU A 205 -15.75 -16.61 -6.49
CA GLU A 205 -16.51 -15.86 -7.50
C GLU A 205 -17.98 -15.60 -7.12
N ASN A 206 -18.60 -16.49 -6.35
CA ASN A 206 -19.99 -16.35 -5.90
C ASN A 206 -20.17 -15.40 -4.70
N THR A 207 -19.11 -14.71 -4.27
CA THR A 207 -19.17 -13.76 -3.16
C THR A 207 -19.92 -12.49 -3.55
N LEU A 208 -21.04 -12.23 -2.87
CA LEU A 208 -21.80 -10.99 -3.04
C LEU A 208 -21.10 -9.80 -2.38
N HIS A 209 -21.13 -8.65 -3.06
CA HIS A 209 -20.58 -7.39 -2.55
C HIS A 209 -21.71 -6.46 -2.09
N ILE A 210 -21.60 -5.95 -0.87
CA ILE A 210 -22.64 -5.12 -0.25
C ILE A 210 -22.34 -3.63 -0.48
N LYS A 211 -23.38 -2.86 -0.78
CA LYS A 211 -23.35 -1.39 -0.78
C LYS A 211 -24.50 -0.85 0.07
N LEU A 212 -24.17 0.03 1.01
CA LEU A 212 -25.15 0.60 1.93
C LEU A 212 -25.93 1.73 1.28
N VAL A 213 -27.25 1.71 1.47
CA VAL A 213 -28.12 2.89 1.28
C VAL A 213 -28.18 3.61 2.63
N GLN A 214 -27.80 4.89 2.65
CA GLN A 214 -27.63 5.65 3.89
C GLN A 214 -28.51 6.89 3.88
N ALA A 215 -29.04 7.25 5.05
CA ALA A 215 -29.72 8.52 5.24
C ALA A 215 -28.83 9.71 4.83
N LYS A 216 -29.44 10.72 4.22
CA LYS A 216 -28.79 12.00 3.85
C LYS A 216 -29.26 13.17 4.72
N VAL A 217 -30.04 12.86 5.74
CA VAL A 217 -30.56 13.78 6.75
C VAL A 217 -30.25 13.20 8.13
N SER A 218 -30.08 14.07 9.12
CA SER A 218 -29.72 13.65 10.48
C SER A 218 -30.88 13.10 11.29
N HIS A 219 -32.13 13.46 10.94
CA HIS A 219 -33.32 13.06 11.66
C HIS A 219 -34.53 13.03 10.70
N ALA A 220 -35.26 11.91 10.65
CA ALA A 220 -36.50 11.75 9.90
C ALA A 220 -37.27 10.50 10.38
N ASN A 221 -38.58 10.47 10.11
CA ASN A 221 -39.36 9.23 10.16
C ASN A 221 -39.29 8.52 8.80
N ILE A 222 -39.02 7.22 8.80
CA ILE A 222 -38.98 6.42 7.57
C ILE A 222 -40.42 6.06 7.19
N LEU A 223 -40.94 6.61 6.09
CA LEU A 223 -42.29 6.32 5.60
C LEU A 223 -42.32 5.10 4.68
N SER A 224 -41.34 4.99 3.77
CA SER A 224 -41.23 3.90 2.81
C SER A 224 -39.79 3.73 2.31
N ILE A 225 -39.50 2.56 1.76
CA ILE A 225 -38.26 2.23 1.03
C ILE A 225 -38.69 1.61 -0.30
N ASP A 226 -38.31 2.22 -1.42
CA ASP A 226 -38.55 1.69 -2.76
C ASP A 226 -37.24 1.12 -3.32
N THR A 227 -37.25 -0.17 -3.65
CA THR A 227 -36.11 -0.93 -4.17
C THR A 227 -36.25 -1.26 -5.66
N SER A 228 -37.38 -0.90 -6.28
CA SER A 228 -37.80 -1.40 -7.60
C SER A 228 -36.87 -1.03 -8.75
N GLU A 229 -36.22 0.14 -8.68
CA GLU A 229 -35.19 0.54 -9.64
C GLU A 229 -33.89 -0.22 -9.41
N ALA A 230 -33.42 -0.29 -8.15
CA ALA A 230 -32.16 -0.93 -7.79
C ALA A 230 -32.15 -2.43 -8.13
N GLU A 231 -33.26 -3.13 -7.94
CA GLU A 231 -33.41 -4.56 -8.26
C GLU A 231 -33.27 -4.86 -9.77
N LYS A 232 -33.52 -3.88 -10.64
CA LYS A 232 -33.36 -4.02 -12.10
C LYS A 232 -31.94 -3.71 -12.57
N MET A 233 -31.07 -3.21 -11.68
CA MET A 233 -29.74 -2.78 -12.07
C MET A 233 -28.81 -3.97 -12.34
N PRO A 234 -27.92 -3.87 -13.34
CA PRO A 234 -26.97 -4.94 -13.66
C PRO A 234 -26.13 -5.37 -12.44
N GLY A 235 -26.10 -6.67 -12.17
CA GLY A 235 -25.30 -7.26 -11.09
C GLY A 235 -25.91 -7.15 -9.69
N VAL A 236 -27.11 -6.58 -9.53
CA VAL A 236 -27.81 -6.59 -8.25
C VAL A 236 -28.45 -7.95 -8.01
N PHE A 237 -28.04 -8.61 -6.93
CA PHE A 237 -28.58 -9.92 -6.53
C PHE A 237 -29.84 -9.79 -5.66
N LYS A 238 -29.79 -8.91 -4.66
CA LYS A 238 -30.90 -8.64 -3.73
C LYS A 238 -30.70 -7.29 -3.05
N VAL A 239 -31.79 -6.61 -2.71
CA VAL A 239 -31.79 -5.48 -1.77
C VAL A 239 -32.32 -5.97 -0.43
N ILE A 240 -31.57 -5.73 0.64
CA ILE A 240 -31.90 -6.18 1.99
C ILE A 240 -32.35 -4.98 2.81
N THR A 241 -33.47 -5.11 3.52
CA THR A 241 -34.03 -4.08 4.40
C THR A 241 -34.22 -4.62 5.82
N TYR A 242 -34.88 -3.87 6.70
CA TYR A 242 -35.22 -4.35 8.05
C TYR A 242 -36.21 -5.54 8.04
N LYS A 243 -36.81 -5.87 6.89
CA LYS A 243 -37.81 -6.93 6.73
C LYS A 243 -37.21 -8.32 6.52
N ASP A 244 -35.92 -8.39 6.21
CA ASP A 244 -35.16 -9.62 6.01
C ASP A 244 -34.51 -10.07 7.32
#